data_AF-A0A0R0AV26-F1
#
_entry.id   AF-A0A0R0AV26-F1
#
_cell.length_a   1.000
_cell.length_b   1.000
_cell.length_c   1.000
_cell.angle_alpha   90.00
_cell.angle_beta   90.00
_cell.angle_gamma   90.00
#
_symmetry.space_group_name_H-M   'P 1'
#
loop_
_entity.id
_entity.type
_entity.pdbx_description
1 polymer ?
#
loop_
_entity_poly.entity_id
_entity_poly.type
_entity_poly.pdbx_seq_one_letter_code
_entity_poly.pdbx_strand_id
1 'polypeptide(L)'
;MKTSTRLLLTVLLALGSASAWAQATPDLPPPPPPHGPPPPAAPLPDWDHLTQAQRELLIASVRQRWNDAPEQRDRMLRHAQRWQAMTPEQRRQAADGMRRFENMSPQQRREAKVLFEQMRKMDPAQRKALLDQWQKMSPPQRQEWIRTHDDGDDR
;
A
#
# COMPACT_ATOMS: atom_id res chain seq x y z
N MET A 1 21.45 -34.61 -37.12
CA MET A 1 22.62 -33.82 -37.59
C MET A 1 22.97 -32.87 -36.44
N LYS A 2 24.11 -32.88 -35.75
CA LYS A 2 25.43 -33.48 -35.95
C LYS A 2 25.93 -34.11 -34.64
N THR A 3 26.62 -35.22 -34.81
CA THR A 3 27.39 -36.02 -33.85
C THR A 3 28.68 -35.33 -33.43
N SER A 4 29.22 -35.67 -32.25
CA SER A 4 30.47 -36.46 -32.20
C SER A 4 31.00 -36.66 -30.77
N THR A 5 30.86 -37.89 -30.31
CA THR A 5 31.67 -38.60 -29.32
C THR A 5 33.11 -38.76 -29.82
N ARG A 6 34.12 -38.51 -28.97
CA ARG A 6 35.43 -39.20 -29.03
C ARG A 6 36.01 -39.41 -27.62
N LEU A 7 36.02 -40.68 -27.21
CA LEU A 7 37.01 -41.34 -26.34
C LEU A 7 38.43 -41.19 -26.97
N LEU A 8 39.61 -41.37 -26.34
CA LEU A 8 40.05 -42.09 -25.14
C LEU A 8 41.56 -41.79 -24.90
N LEU A 9 41.99 -41.87 -23.63
CA LEU A 9 43.23 -42.49 -23.10
C LEU A 9 44.63 -41.81 -23.17
N THR A 10 45.17 -41.56 -21.95
CA THR A 10 46.54 -41.81 -21.41
C THR A 10 47.76 -41.07 -22.01
N VAL A 11 48.87 -40.76 -21.32
CA VAL A 11 49.63 -41.39 -20.21
C VAL A 11 50.35 -40.29 -19.38
N LEU A 12 50.60 -40.59 -18.09
CA LEU A 12 51.46 -39.87 -17.13
C LEU A 12 52.89 -39.55 -17.64
N LEU A 13 53.47 -38.44 -17.19
CA LEU A 13 54.89 -38.43 -16.79
C LEU A 13 55.06 -37.48 -15.58
N ALA A 14 55.53 -38.04 -14.47
CA ALA A 14 55.99 -37.30 -13.31
C ALA A 14 57.42 -36.80 -13.56
N LEU A 15 57.76 -35.59 -13.11
CA LEU A 15 59.09 -35.25 -12.61
C LEU A 15 58.97 -34.01 -11.72
N GLY A 16 59.49 -34.11 -10.50
CA GLY A 16 59.27 -33.14 -9.43
C GLY A 16 60.07 -31.85 -9.54
N SER A 17 59.70 -30.91 -8.69
CA SER A 17 60.64 -30.00 -8.04
C SER A 17 60.03 -29.58 -6.70
N ALA A 18 60.67 -30.05 -5.62
CA ALA A 18 60.46 -29.48 -4.31
C ALA A 18 61.02 -28.05 -4.32
N SER A 19 60.22 -27.09 -3.90
CA SER A 19 60.70 -25.80 -3.42
C SER A 19 59.83 -25.41 -2.25
N ALA A 20 60.38 -25.66 -1.06
CA ALA A 20 59.89 -25.11 0.17
C ALA A 20 59.99 -23.58 0.09
N TRP A 21 58.85 -22.91 0.00
CA TRP A 21 58.71 -21.55 0.49
C TRP A 21 57.80 -21.62 1.69
N ALA A 22 58.41 -21.49 2.86
CA ALA A 22 57.72 -21.18 4.09
C ALA A 22 56.95 -19.88 3.88
N GLN A 23 55.63 -19.97 3.69
CA GLN A 23 54.77 -18.82 3.94
C GLN A 23 54.39 -18.89 5.41
N ALA A 24 55.03 -18.05 6.21
CA ALA A 24 54.52 -17.68 7.52
C ALA A 24 53.09 -17.17 7.30
N THR A 25 52.12 -17.93 7.77
CA THR A 25 50.73 -17.47 7.83
C THR A 25 50.70 -16.26 8.75
N PRO A 26 50.26 -15.08 8.30
CA PRO A 26 49.96 -14.01 9.23
C PRO A 26 48.94 -14.53 10.24
N ASP A 27 49.20 -14.30 11.53
CA ASP A 27 48.28 -14.61 12.62
C ASP A 27 47.04 -13.73 12.48
N LEU A 28 46.14 -14.14 11.60
CA LEU A 28 44.84 -13.51 11.41
C LEU A 28 44.00 -13.89 12.62
N PRO A 29 43.40 -12.91 13.34
CA PRO A 29 42.46 -13.23 14.39
C PRO A 29 41.35 -14.11 13.83
N PRO A 30 40.84 -15.10 14.60
CA PRO A 30 39.80 -15.99 14.12
C PRO A 30 38.62 -15.17 13.60
N PRO A 31 37.98 -15.58 12.50
CA PRO A 31 36.80 -14.89 11.99
C PRO A 31 35.77 -14.79 13.13
N PRO A 32 35.06 -13.65 13.26
CA PRO A 32 34.01 -13.54 14.25
C PRO A 32 33.04 -14.71 14.08
N PRO A 33 32.50 -15.27 15.17
CA PRO A 33 31.54 -16.37 15.08
C PRO A 33 30.41 -15.96 14.12
N PRO A 34 29.89 -16.90 13.30
CA PRO A 34 28.80 -16.60 12.38
C PRO A 34 27.70 -15.89 13.17
N HIS A 35 27.33 -14.69 12.72
CA HIS A 35 26.20 -13.98 13.31
C HIS A 35 25.01 -14.93 13.27
N GLY A 36 24.52 -15.31 14.45
CA GLY A 36 23.26 -16.04 14.57
C GLY A 36 22.14 -15.27 13.86
N PRO A 37 20.98 -15.90 13.60
CA PRO A 37 19.84 -15.18 13.03
C PRO A 37 19.65 -13.87 13.82
N PRO A 38 19.54 -12.71 13.14
CA PRO A 38 19.43 -11.44 13.82
C PRO A 38 18.30 -11.54 14.85
N PRO A 39 18.49 -11.01 16.08
CA PRO A 39 17.43 -11.04 17.07
C PRO A 39 16.16 -10.46 16.45
N PRO A 40 14.97 -11.00 16.78
CA PRO A 40 13.71 -10.50 16.23
C PRO A 40 13.67 -8.98 16.45
N ALA A 41 13.51 -8.23 15.35
CA ALA A 41 13.48 -6.78 15.40
C ALA A 41 12.43 -6.34 16.41
N ALA A 42 12.82 -5.47 17.35
CA ALA A 42 11.89 -4.87 18.29
C ALA A 42 10.71 -4.24 17.53
N PRO A 43 9.48 -4.29 18.09
CA PRO A 43 8.34 -3.67 17.44
C PRO A 43 8.63 -2.18 17.20
N LEU A 44 8.23 -1.67 16.04
CA LEU A 44 8.42 -0.26 15.71
C LEU A 44 7.68 0.61 16.73
N PRO A 45 8.26 1.77 17.13
CA PRO A 45 7.59 2.70 18.03
C PRO A 45 6.31 3.24 17.41
N ASP A 46 5.41 3.76 18.25
CA ASP A 46 4.25 4.51 17.78
C ASP A 46 4.67 5.82 17.08
N TRP A 47 3.70 6.51 16.49
CA TRP A 47 3.94 7.73 15.72
C TRP A 47 4.66 8.84 16.52
N ASP A 48 4.35 8.96 17.81
CA ASP A 48 4.86 10.02 18.68
C ASP A 48 6.33 9.80 19.07
N HIS A 49 6.81 8.57 18.98
CA HIS A 49 8.19 8.18 19.28
C HIS A 49 9.05 7.91 18.02
N LEU A 50 8.53 8.13 16.81
CA LEU A 50 9.33 8.05 15.58
C LEU A 50 10.42 9.14 15.55
N THR A 51 11.60 8.76 15.04
CA THR A 51 12.66 9.72 14.74
C THR A 51 12.24 10.66 13.59
N GLN A 52 12.88 11.83 13.49
CA GLN A 52 12.59 12.78 12.42
C GLN A 52 12.76 12.15 11.02
N ALA A 53 13.84 11.40 10.81
CA ALA A 53 14.09 10.71 9.53
C ALA A 53 12.99 9.68 9.21
N GLN A 54 12.50 8.93 10.20
CA GLN A 54 11.40 7.98 10.00
C GLN A 54 10.10 8.68 9.65
N ARG A 55 9.76 9.78 10.34
CA ARG A 55 8.57 10.57 10.00
C ARG A 55 8.64 11.11 8.58
N GLU A 56 9.79 11.65 8.18
CA GLU A 56 10.02 12.16 6.83
C GLU A 56 9.81 11.11 5.74
N LEU A 57 10.28 9.88 5.97
CA LEU A 57 10.05 8.75 5.08
C LEU A 57 8.55 8.42 4.94
N LEU A 58 7.81 8.40 6.06
CA LEU A 58 6.38 8.04 6.05
C LEU A 58 5.51 9.12 5.39
N ILE A 59 5.86 10.40 5.50
CA ILE A 59 5.09 11.50 4.88
C ILE A 59 5.54 11.85 3.47
N ALA A 60 6.60 11.21 2.94
CA ALA A 60 7.20 11.56 1.65
C ALA A 60 6.17 11.53 0.49
N SER A 61 5.31 10.52 0.45
CA SER A 61 4.27 10.38 -0.59
C SER A 61 3.22 11.50 -0.52
N VAL A 62 2.90 11.97 0.69
CA VAL A 62 1.98 13.09 0.91
C VAL A 62 2.62 14.39 0.44
N ARG A 63 3.90 14.61 0.77
CA ARG A 63 4.68 15.78 0.32
C ARG A 63 4.76 15.84 -1.20
N GLN A 64 5.05 14.72 -1.86
CA GLN A 64 5.11 14.65 -3.32
C GLN A 64 3.75 14.99 -3.94
N ARG A 65 2.65 14.33 -3.52
CA ARG A 65 1.30 14.64 -3.99
C ARG A 65 0.90 16.10 -3.80
N TRP A 66 1.33 16.74 -2.71
CA TRP A 66 1.07 18.16 -2.46
C TRP A 66 1.82 19.09 -3.44
N ASN A 67 3.05 18.72 -3.81
CA ASN A 67 3.86 19.47 -4.76
C ASN A 67 3.35 19.31 -6.19
N ASP A 68 2.95 18.10 -6.57
CA ASP A 68 2.52 17.75 -7.93
C ASP A 68 1.12 18.28 -8.29
N ALA A 69 0.29 18.61 -7.30
CA ALA A 69 -1.12 19.02 -7.50
C ALA A 69 -1.45 20.38 -6.83
N PRO A 70 -0.88 21.51 -7.30
CA PRO A 70 -1.10 22.83 -6.71
C PRO A 70 -2.58 23.24 -6.67
N GLU A 71 -3.35 22.87 -7.69
CA GLU A 71 -4.80 23.13 -7.80
C GLU A 71 -5.64 22.35 -6.78
N GLN A 72 -5.11 21.25 -6.24
CA GLN A 72 -5.83 20.41 -5.26
C GLN A 72 -5.48 20.71 -3.81
N ARG A 73 -4.50 21.58 -3.55
CA ARG A 73 -3.97 21.88 -2.20
C ARG A 73 -5.06 22.29 -1.22
N ASP A 74 -5.94 23.18 -1.66
CA ASP A 74 -7.06 23.68 -0.86
C ASP A 74 -8.03 22.54 -0.47
N ARG A 75 -8.38 21.66 -1.42
CA ARG A 75 -9.17 20.45 -1.15
C ARG A 75 -8.44 19.51 -0.18
N MET A 76 -7.15 19.25 -0.39
CA MET A 76 -6.33 18.38 0.47
C MET A 76 -6.28 18.90 1.91
N LEU A 77 -6.07 20.21 2.10
CA LEU A 77 -6.01 20.83 3.41
C LEU A 77 -7.37 20.73 4.14
N ARG A 78 -8.49 21.01 3.44
CA ARG A 78 -9.83 20.81 4.02
C ARG A 78 -10.09 19.38 4.47
N HIS A 79 -9.61 18.38 3.71
CA HIS A 79 -9.72 16.97 4.11
C HIS A 79 -8.90 16.69 5.38
N ALA A 80 -7.67 17.18 5.44
CA ALA A 80 -6.82 17.03 6.62
C ALA A 80 -7.42 17.69 7.88
N GLN A 81 -7.96 18.90 7.75
CA GLN A 81 -8.63 19.61 8.85
C GLN A 81 -9.87 18.86 9.35
N ARG A 82 -10.71 18.34 8.44
CA ARG A 82 -11.85 17.49 8.82
C ARG A 82 -11.41 16.24 9.55
N TRP A 83 -10.36 15.57 9.07
CA TRP A 83 -9.82 14.38 9.72
C TRP A 83 -9.28 14.68 11.13
N GLN A 84 -8.57 15.80 11.28
CA GLN A 84 -8.06 16.25 12.58
C GLN A 84 -9.21 16.50 13.57
N ALA A 85 -10.30 17.12 13.13
CA ALA A 85 -11.48 17.40 13.95
C ALA A 85 -12.34 16.17 14.29
N MET A 86 -12.12 15.02 13.64
CA MET A 86 -12.88 13.81 13.94
C MET A 86 -12.54 13.21 15.30
N THR A 87 -13.56 12.77 16.04
CA THR A 87 -13.38 11.95 17.25
C THR A 87 -12.84 10.56 16.91
N PRO A 88 -12.27 9.82 17.87
CA PRO A 88 -11.83 8.44 17.64
C PRO A 88 -12.93 7.54 17.06
N GLU A 89 -14.17 7.70 17.51
CA GLU A 89 -15.34 6.96 17.03
C GLU A 89 -15.66 7.32 15.57
N GLN A 90 -15.62 8.60 15.22
CA GLN A 90 -15.82 9.06 13.84
C GLN A 90 -14.73 8.51 12.91
N ARG A 91 -13.47 8.47 13.36
CA ARG A 91 -12.38 7.87 12.58
C ARG A 91 -12.57 6.36 12.40
N ARG A 92 -13.04 5.64 13.42
CA ARG A 92 -13.40 4.21 13.31
C ARG A 92 -14.52 4.02 12.28
N GLN A 93 -15.59 4.81 12.35
CA GLN A 93 -16.69 4.75 11.39
C GLN A 93 -16.22 5.06 9.96
N ALA A 94 -15.32 6.02 9.78
CA ALA A 94 -14.72 6.33 8.48
C ALA A 94 -13.88 5.17 7.95
N ALA A 95 -13.04 4.54 8.79
CA ALA A 95 -12.26 3.37 8.42
C ALA A 95 -13.17 2.18 8.04
N ASP A 96 -14.25 1.95 8.78
CA ASP A 96 -15.23 0.91 8.48
C ASP A 96 -15.96 1.20 7.15
N GLY A 97 -16.30 2.47 6.91
CA GLY A 97 -16.84 2.94 5.65
C GLY A 97 -15.91 2.68 4.47
N MET A 98 -14.61 2.96 4.64
CA MET A 98 -13.59 2.70 3.62
C MET A 98 -13.49 1.20 3.30
N ARG A 99 -13.40 0.34 4.33
CA ARG A 99 -13.37 -1.12 4.11
C ARG A 99 -14.61 -1.63 3.39
N ARG A 100 -15.80 -1.10 3.70
CA ARG A 100 -17.02 -1.45 2.96
C ARG A 100 -16.92 -1.01 1.50
N PHE A 101 -16.47 0.21 1.24
CA PHE A 101 -16.35 0.76 -0.11
C PHE A 101 -15.33 0.01 -0.98
N GLU A 102 -14.20 -0.41 -0.40
CA GLU A 102 -13.19 -1.24 -1.10
C GLU A 102 -13.78 -2.56 -1.58
N ASN A 103 -14.66 -3.17 -0.78
CA ASN A 103 -15.31 -4.43 -1.10
C ASN A 103 -16.57 -4.30 -1.99
N MET A 104 -16.96 -3.07 -2.36
CA MET A 104 -18.07 -2.85 -3.29
C MET A 104 -17.68 -3.15 -4.74
N SER A 105 -18.62 -3.74 -5.49
CA SER A 105 -18.50 -3.85 -6.95
C SER A 105 -18.52 -2.47 -7.61
N PRO A 106 -18.02 -2.31 -8.85
CA PRO A 106 -18.08 -1.05 -9.57
C PRO A 106 -19.49 -0.46 -9.66
N GLN A 107 -20.51 -1.31 -9.85
CA GLN A 107 -21.91 -0.91 -9.86
C GLN A 107 -22.36 -0.37 -8.50
N GLN A 108 -22.05 -1.06 -7.40
CA GLN A 108 -22.37 -0.61 -6.05
C GLN A 108 -21.68 0.71 -5.70
N ARG A 109 -20.44 0.92 -6.17
CA ARG A 109 -19.74 2.21 -6.01
C ARG A 109 -20.42 3.34 -6.76
N ARG A 110 -20.90 3.10 -7.99
CA ARG A 110 -21.71 4.08 -8.73
C ARG A 110 -22.99 4.42 -8.00
N GLU A 111 -23.72 3.40 -7.54
CA GLU A 111 -24.94 3.59 -6.74
C GLU A 111 -24.69 4.46 -5.50
N ALA A 112 -23.64 4.13 -4.74
CA ALA A 112 -23.25 4.87 -3.56
C ALA A 112 -22.84 6.32 -3.87
N LYS A 113 -22.10 6.56 -4.96
CA LYS A 113 -21.68 7.91 -5.40
C LYS A 113 -22.89 8.79 -5.68
N VAL A 114 -23.82 8.33 -6.51
CA VAL A 114 -25.00 9.12 -6.90
C VAL A 114 -25.90 9.36 -5.68
N LEU A 115 -26.16 8.33 -4.87
CA LEU A 115 -26.95 8.48 -3.64
C LEU A 115 -26.32 9.51 -2.70
N PHE A 116 -24.99 9.48 -2.53
CA PHE A 116 -24.27 10.45 -1.70
C PHE A 116 -24.38 11.88 -2.25
N GLU A 117 -24.19 12.09 -3.56
CA GLU A 117 -24.28 13.42 -4.15
C GLU A 117 -25.67 14.03 -4.02
N GLN A 118 -26.73 13.23 -4.13
CA GLN A 118 -28.09 13.68 -3.87
C GLN A 118 -28.30 14.03 -2.39
N MET A 119 -27.90 13.14 -1.47
CA MET A 119 -28.02 13.38 -0.03
C MET A 119 -27.24 14.63 0.44
N ARG A 120 -26.08 14.91 -0.15
CA ARG A 120 -25.24 16.07 0.24
C ARG A 120 -25.96 17.40 0.05
N LYS A 121 -26.89 17.48 -0.90
CA LYS A 121 -27.71 18.66 -1.21
C LYS A 121 -28.95 18.80 -0.31
N MET A 122 -29.25 17.77 0.49
CA MET A 122 -30.46 17.66 1.33
C MET A 122 -30.21 17.97 2.80
N ASP A 123 -31.26 18.34 3.53
CA ASP A 123 -31.25 18.44 5.00
C ASP A 123 -31.32 17.05 5.68
N PRO A 124 -31.12 16.95 7.01
CA PRO A 124 -31.13 15.66 7.71
C PRO A 124 -32.45 14.87 7.60
N ALA A 125 -33.60 15.54 7.58
CA ALA A 125 -34.91 14.89 7.52
C ALA A 125 -35.16 14.31 6.11
N GLN A 126 -34.83 15.09 5.08
CA GLN A 126 -34.88 14.67 3.68
C GLN A 126 -33.94 13.50 3.40
N ARG A 127 -32.71 13.53 3.94
CA ARG A 127 -31.77 12.41 3.83
C ARG A 127 -32.35 11.12 4.43
N LYS A 128 -32.95 11.21 5.61
CA LYS A 128 -33.58 10.06 6.25
C LYS A 128 -34.71 9.49 5.39
N ALA A 129 -35.59 10.34 4.88
CA ALA A 129 -36.68 9.92 4.01
C ALA A 129 -36.17 9.21 2.74
N LEU A 130 -35.13 9.74 2.11
CA LEU A 130 -34.50 9.12 0.95
C LEU A 130 -33.88 7.75 1.28
N LEU A 131 -33.16 7.63 2.41
CA LEU A 131 -32.58 6.37 2.85
C LEU A 131 -33.66 5.31 3.14
N ASP A 132 -34.74 5.70 3.81
CA ASP A 132 -35.88 4.82 4.10
C ASP A 132 -36.58 4.36 2.80
N GLN A 133 -36.68 5.25 1.80
CA GLN A 133 -37.20 4.91 0.47
C GLN A 133 -36.25 3.97 -0.28
N TRP A 134 -34.95 4.27 -0.29
CA TRP A 134 -33.91 3.50 -0.97
C TRP A 134 -33.86 2.04 -0.48
N GLN A 135 -34.02 1.83 0.84
CA GLN A 135 -34.08 0.49 1.42
C GLN A 135 -35.26 -0.34 0.90
N LYS A 136 -36.40 0.31 0.62
CA LYS A 136 -37.61 -0.34 0.09
C LYS A 136 -37.59 -0.56 -1.42
N MET A 137 -36.74 0.14 -2.16
CA MET A 137 -36.63 -0.02 -3.62
C MET A 137 -36.04 -1.38 -3.99
N SER A 138 -36.64 -2.02 -4.99
CA SER A 138 -36.06 -3.21 -5.65
C SER A 138 -34.82 -2.85 -6.47
N PRO A 139 -33.94 -3.81 -6.81
CA PRO A 139 -32.76 -3.53 -7.61
C PRO A 139 -33.07 -2.81 -8.94
N PRO A 140 -34.12 -3.19 -9.71
CA PRO A 140 -34.50 -2.44 -10.92
C PRO A 140 -34.92 -0.99 -10.64
N GLN A 141 -35.65 -0.73 -9.54
CA GLN A 141 -36.05 0.63 -9.15
C GLN A 141 -34.84 1.49 -8.78
N ARG A 142 -33.86 0.91 -8.07
CA ARG A 142 -32.60 1.61 -7.76
C ARG A 142 -31.83 1.96 -9.03
N GLN A 143 -31.73 1.03 -9.98
CA GLN A 143 -31.06 1.28 -11.25
C GLN A 143 -31.72 2.41 -12.04
N GLU A 144 -33.04 2.44 -12.10
CA GLU A 144 -33.78 3.52 -12.76
C GLU A 144 -33.60 4.87 -12.04
N TRP A 145 -33.65 4.86 -10.71
CA TRP A 145 -33.38 6.05 -9.92
C TRP A 145 -31.97 6.58 -10.18
N ILE A 146 -30.97 5.70 -10.21
CA ILE A 146 -29.59 6.06 -10.53
C ILE A 146 -29.49 6.64 -11.93
N ARG A 147 -30.06 5.99 -12.95
CA ARG A 147 -30.07 6.49 -14.32
C ARG A 147 -30.67 7.90 -14.44
N THR A 148 -31.65 8.22 -13.60
CA THR A 148 -32.32 9.54 -13.59
C THR A 148 -31.52 10.61 -12.84
N HIS A 149 -30.69 10.22 -11.87
CA HIS A 149 -29.97 11.13 -10.97
C HIS A 149 -28.45 11.11 -11.15
N ASP A 150 -27.95 10.29 -12.05
CA ASP A 150 -26.55 10.25 -12.47
C ASP A 150 -26.35 11.40 -13.45
N ASP A 151 -25.72 12.49 -12.97
CA ASP A 151 -25.50 13.72 -13.74
C ASP A 151 -24.47 13.54 -14.90
N GLY A 152 -24.14 12.30 -15.28
CA GLY A 152 -23.30 11.98 -16.44
C GLY A 152 -21.82 12.40 -16.31
N ASP A 153 -21.29 12.48 -15.09
CA ASP A 153 -19.92 12.93 -14.85
C ASP A 153 -18.94 11.75 -15.03
N ASP A 154 -18.74 11.35 -16.29
CA ASP A 154 -17.51 10.73 -16.82
C ASP A 154 -16.41 11.82 -16.88
N ARG A 155 -15.97 12.28 -15.70
CA ARG A 155 -14.77 13.11 -15.53
C ARG A 155 -13.80 12.48 -14.55
#